data_AF-A0A3D1ITD7-F1
#
_entry.id   AF-A0A3D1ITD7-F1
#
_cell.length_a   1.000
_cell.length_b   1.000
_cell.length_c   1.000
_cell.angle_alpha   90.00
_cell.angle_beta   90.00
_cell.angle_gamma   90.00
#
_symmetry.space_group_name_H-M   'P 1'
#
loop_
_entity.id
_entity.type
_entity.pdbx_description
1 polymer ?
#
loop_
_entity_poly.entity_id
_entity_poly.type
_entity_poly.pdbx_seq_one_letter_code
_entity_poly.pdbx_strand_id
1 'polypeptide(L)'
;MAIADETTLRIVLYEGEGAASLDAADRGATVTALLEQGYAVTCAGAGAVAPADDSALLVLGRFENGQAPEAEDANGEVSVAFRDITGLDTEGITALVETERASTQSAKHGEWKPWFPVIDFDRCTNCMQCLSFCLFDVYGTDEDQQIQVQNNDNCKTN
;
A
#
# COMPACT_ATOMS: atom_id res chain seq x y z
N MET A 1 -14.69 -7.34 3.91
CA MET A 1 -14.16 -6.16 4.61
C MET A 1 -14.20 -5.04 3.60
N ALA A 2 -14.64 -3.83 3.96
CA ALA A 2 -14.61 -2.73 2.99
C ALA A 2 -13.15 -2.37 2.73
N ILE A 3 -12.83 -1.91 1.51
CA ILE A 3 -11.44 -1.57 1.14
C ILE A 3 -10.90 -0.46 2.06
N ALA A 4 -11.78 0.43 2.50
CA ALA A 4 -11.46 1.50 3.43
C ALA A 4 -10.98 1.02 4.81
N ASP A 5 -11.25 -0.24 5.16
CA ASP A 5 -10.87 -0.80 6.46
C ASP A 5 -9.57 -1.62 6.38
N GLU A 6 -9.00 -1.84 5.19
CA GLU A 6 -7.79 -2.65 5.02
C GLU A 6 -6.52 -1.87 5.33
N THR A 7 -5.67 -2.42 6.21
CA THR A 7 -4.36 -1.86 6.50
C THR A 7 -3.36 -2.22 5.40
N THR A 8 -2.72 -1.24 4.78
CA THR A 8 -1.65 -1.47 3.80
C THR A 8 -0.27 -1.49 4.46
N LEU A 9 0.72 -2.04 3.76
CA LEU A 9 2.11 -2.07 4.21
C LEU A 9 2.97 -1.15 3.32
N ARG A 10 3.62 -0.17 3.93
CA ARG A 10 4.60 0.69 3.27
C ARG A 10 6.01 0.23 3.65
N ILE A 11 6.85 0.03 2.63
CA ILE A 11 8.25 -0.38 2.80
C ILE A 11 9.14 0.85 2.82
N VAL A 12 10.00 0.95 3.82
CA VAL A 12 10.99 2.02 3.95
C VAL A 12 12.38 1.41 3.80
N LEU A 13 13.05 1.65 2.67
CA LEU A 13 14.45 1.30 2.48
C LEU A 13 15.32 2.39 3.14
N TYR A 14 15.90 2.08 4.29
CA TYR A 14 16.65 3.01 5.13
C TYR A 14 18.15 2.92 4.88
N GLU A 15 18.73 4.06 4.48
CA GLU A 15 20.17 4.25 4.20
C GLU A 15 20.74 5.44 5.01
N GLY A 16 20.14 5.72 6.17
CA GLY A 16 20.53 6.82 7.06
C GLY A 16 21.59 6.45 8.09
N GLU A 17 21.70 7.26 9.15
CA GLU A 17 22.64 7.02 10.25
C GLU A 17 22.41 5.64 10.90
N GLY A 18 23.48 4.88 11.10
CA GLY A 18 23.43 3.52 11.66
C GLY A 18 23.10 2.40 10.65
N ALA A 19 22.96 2.73 9.36
CA ALA A 19 22.77 1.74 8.29
C ALA A 19 23.72 1.99 7.10
N ALA A 20 24.27 0.91 6.55
CA ALA A 20 25.08 0.96 5.34
C ALA A 20 24.20 1.19 4.10
N SER A 21 24.64 2.08 3.21
CA SER A 21 23.97 2.29 1.93
C SER A 21 24.09 1.06 1.02
N LEU A 22 23.03 0.79 0.26
CA LEU A 22 23.07 -0.17 -0.83
C LEU A 22 23.78 0.48 -2.01
N ASP A 23 24.49 -0.32 -2.80
CA ASP A 23 24.95 0.19 -4.09
C ASP A 23 23.76 0.45 -5.02
N ALA A 24 23.99 1.26 -6.05
CA ALA A 24 22.91 1.73 -6.91
C ALA A 24 22.23 0.60 -7.70
N ALA A 25 22.93 -0.49 -8.03
CA ALA A 25 22.36 -1.60 -8.77
C ALA A 25 21.48 -2.46 -7.86
N ASP A 26 21.98 -2.84 -6.68
CA ASP A 26 21.24 -3.58 -5.65
C ASP A 26 19.98 -2.82 -5.21
N ARG A 27 20.11 -1.50 -5.00
CA ARG A 27 18.98 -0.64 -4.65
C ARG A 27 17.94 -0.61 -5.76
N GLY A 28 18.37 -0.40 -7.01
CA GLY A 28 17.47 -0.36 -8.16
C GLY A 28 16.70 -1.68 -8.33
N ALA A 29 17.40 -2.81 -8.21
CA ALA A 29 16.79 -4.14 -8.29
C ALA A 29 15.78 -4.37 -7.16
N THR A 30 16.15 -4.04 -5.92
CA THR A 30 15.27 -4.18 -4.75
C THR A 30 14.02 -3.32 -4.86
N VAL A 31 14.16 -2.04 -5.20
CA VAL A 31 13.02 -1.13 -5.36
C VAL A 31 12.10 -1.61 -6.49
N THR A 32 12.67 -2.04 -7.63
CA THR A 32 11.88 -2.55 -8.75
C THR A 32 11.08 -3.79 -8.35
N ALA A 33 11.71 -4.78 -7.71
CA ALA A 33 11.05 -6.00 -7.30
C ALA A 33 9.90 -5.76 -6.31
N LEU A 34 10.10 -4.85 -5.34
CA LEU A 34 9.05 -4.48 -4.37
C LEU A 34 7.88 -3.74 -5.04
N LEU A 35 8.18 -2.82 -5.97
CA LEU A 35 7.15 -2.12 -6.75
C LEU A 35 6.36 -3.07 -7.66
N GLU A 36 7.02 -4.06 -8.27
CA GLU A 36 6.37 -5.09 -9.08
C GLU A 36 5.42 -5.98 -8.25
N GLN A 37 5.71 -6.16 -6.97
CA GLN A 37 4.82 -6.81 -6.00
C GLN A 37 3.70 -5.89 -5.49
N GLY A 38 3.68 -4.62 -5.88
CA GLY A 38 2.63 -3.65 -5.57
C GLY A 38 2.83 -2.86 -4.28
N TYR A 39 3.98 -3.01 -3.62
CA TYR A 39 4.28 -2.28 -2.39
C TYR A 39 4.58 -0.80 -2.66
N ALA A 40 4.12 0.07 -1.75
CA ALA A 40 4.62 1.43 -1.69
C ALA A 40 6.03 1.44 -1.09
N VAL A 41 7.01 1.99 -1.81
CA VAL A 41 8.42 2.00 -1.37
C VAL A 41 8.90 3.43 -1.16
N THR A 42 9.48 3.69 0.01
CA THR A 42 10.15 4.96 0.36
C THR A 42 11.64 4.69 0.54
N CYS A 43 12.49 5.42 -0.18
CA CYS A 43 13.94 5.40 0.06
C CYS A 43 14.28 6.53 1.04
N ALA A 44 14.56 6.18 2.29
CA ALA A 44 14.88 7.12 3.36
C ALA A 44 16.40 7.24 3.54
N GLY A 45 16.94 8.42 3.25
CA GLY A 45 18.35 8.76 3.39
C GLY A 45 18.50 10.25 3.72
N ALA A 46 19.46 10.95 3.12
CA ALA A 46 19.70 12.37 3.38
C ALA A 46 18.61 13.35 2.82
N GLY A 47 17.54 12.83 2.20
CA GLY A 47 16.50 13.61 1.55
C GLY A 47 15.19 13.66 2.32
N ALA A 48 14.32 14.60 1.94
CA ALA A 48 12.95 14.62 2.42
C ALA A 48 12.13 13.49 1.77
N VAL A 49 11.30 12.83 2.57
CA VAL A 49 10.39 11.77 2.12
C VAL A 49 8.93 12.20 2.37
N ALA A 50 7.99 11.49 1.74
CA ALA A 50 6.57 11.70 2.01
C ALA A 50 6.26 11.48 3.51
N PRO A 51 5.30 12.22 4.08
CA PRO A 51 4.89 12.00 5.47
C PRO A 51 4.34 10.59 5.67
N ALA A 52 4.37 10.12 6.92
CA ALA A 52 3.68 8.91 7.32
C ALA A 52 2.17 9.05 7.09
N ASP A 53 1.53 7.94 6.73
CA ASP A 53 0.08 7.78 6.66
C ASP A 53 -0.34 6.64 7.60
N ASP A 54 -1.58 6.19 7.50
CA ASP A 54 -2.16 5.17 8.38
C ASP A 54 -1.68 3.73 8.04
N SER A 55 -0.70 3.58 7.15
CA SER A 55 -0.16 2.29 6.72
C SER A 55 0.85 1.74 7.73
N ALA A 56 0.83 0.42 7.93
CA ALA A 56 1.91 -0.26 8.65
C ALA A 56 3.27 0.02 7.97
N LEU A 57 4.32 0.19 8.76
CA LEU A 57 5.67 0.50 8.27
C LEU A 57 6.61 -0.68 8.48
N LEU A 58 7.24 -1.12 7.39
CA LEU A 58 8.36 -2.05 7.43
C LEU A 58 9.64 -1.35 6.97
N VAL A 59 10.55 -1.12 7.91
CA VAL A 59 11.84 -0.48 7.67
C VAL A 59 12.90 -1.55 7.40
N LEU A 60 13.50 -1.50 6.22
CA LEU A 60 14.56 -2.40 5.77
C LEU A 60 15.88 -1.64 5.73
N GLY A 61 16.91 -2.14 6.41
CA GLY A 61 18.24 -1.52 6.41
C GLY A 61 19.36 -2.54 6.55
N ARG A 62 20.56 -2.19 6.10
CA ARG A 62 21.79 -2.94 6.42
C ARG A 62 22.39 -2.34 7.70
N PHE A 63 21.90 -2.75 8.87
CA PHE A 63 22.26 -2.12 10.14
C PHE A 63 23.65 -2.56 10.61
N GLU A 64 24.48 -1.63 11.09
CA GLU A 64 25.92 -1.87 11.34
C GLU A 64 26.22 -2.97 12.37
N ASN A 65 25.26 -3.34 13.22
CA ASN A 65 25.38 -4.41 14.21
C ASN A 65 24.62 -5.70 13.85
N GLY A 66 24.05 -5.79 12.64
CA GLY A 66 23.20 -6.91 12.21
C GLY A 66 21.93 -7.08 13.03
N GLN A 67 21.60 -6.07 13.86
CA GLN A 67 20.46 -6.08 14.75
C GLN A 67 19.63 -4.84 14.45
N ALA A 68 18.42 -5.07 13.94
CA ALA A 68 17.46 -4.04 13.65
C ALA A 68 17.04 -3.33 14.96
N PRO A 69 16.92 -1.99 14.97
CA PRO A 69 16.46 -1.28 16.15
C PRO A 69 14.99 -1.61 16.43
N GLU A 70 14.60 -1.64 17.69
CA GLU A 70 13.19 -1.64 18.06
C GLU A 70 12.72 -0.19 18.17
N ALA A 71 11.65 0.16 17.45
CA ALA A 71 10.98 1.43 17.62
C ALA A 71 9.48 1.25 17.45
N GLU A 72 8.73 2.11 18.12
CA GLU A 72 7.28 2.13 18.08
C GLU A 72 6.83 3.50 17.56
N ASP A 73 5.65 3.53 16.95
CA ASP A 73 5.00 4.81 16.65
C ASP A 73 4.79 5.59 17.95
N ALA A 74 5.03 6.91 17.91
CA ALA A 74 4.96 7.75 19.10
C ALA A 74 3.55 7.79 19.73
N ASN A 75 2.51 7.57 18.91
CA ASN A 75 1.13 7.51 19.35
C ASN A 75 0.63 6.06 19.51
N GLY A 76 1.42 5.07 19.07
CA GLY A 76 1.04 3.65 19.06
C GLY A 76 -0.08 3.32 18.07
N GLU A 77 -0.34 4.20 17.10
CA GLU A 77 -1.45 4.04 16.15
C GLU A 77 -1.08 3.15 14.96
N VAL A 78 0.21 3.12 14.62
CA VAL A 78 0.75 2.40 13.45
C VAL A 78 1.79 1.37 13.90
N SER A 79 1.72 0.16 13.32
CA SER A 79 2.76 -0.84 13.54
C SER A 79 4.02 -0.48 12.77
N VAL A 80 5.17 -0.48 13.46
CA VAL A 80 6.48 -0.23 12.87
C VAL A 80 7.37 -1.44 13.15
N ALA A 81 7.91 -2.04 12.11
CA ALA A 81 8.85 -3.15 12.20
C ALA A 81 10.15 -2.79 11.50
N PHE A 82 11.29 -3.09 12.13
CA PHE A 82 12.59 -2.97 11.49
C PHE A 82 13.14 -4.37 11.20
N ARG A 83 13.74 -4.54 10.02
CA ARG A 83 14.41 -5.77 9.64
C ARG A 83 15.76 -5.49 9.01
N ASP A 84 16.74 -6.24 9.48
CA ASP A 84 18.06 -6.24 8.89
C ASP A 84 18.04 -7.07 7.58
N ILE A 85 18.56 -6.48 6.51
CA ILE A 85 18.65 -7.11 5.19
C ILE A 85 20.11 -7.38 4.79
N THR A 86 21.03 -7.39 5.76
CA THR A 86 22.45 -7.61 5.50
C THR A 86 22.67 -9.02 4.97
N GLY A 87 23.32 -9.12 3.80
CA GLY A 87 23.60 -10.41 3.16
C GLY A 87 22.42 -11.05 2.43
N LEU A 88 21.25 -10.39 2.39
CA LEU A 88 20.13 -10.81 1.55
C LEU A 88 20.27 -10.24 0.14
N ASP A 89 19.92 -11.06 -0.85
CA ASP A 89 19.69 -10.62 -2.22
C ASP A 89 18.23 -10.17 -2.39
N THR A 90 17.87 -9.72 -3.60
CA THR A 90 16.53 -9.22 -3.90
C THR A 90 15.44 -10.26 -3.61
N GLU A 91 15.68 -11.54 -3.91
CA GLU A 91 14.71 -12.61 -3.64
C GLU A 91 14.50 -12.78 -2.13
N GLY A 92 15.59 -12.85 -1.35
CA GLY A 92 15.53 -12.92 0.10
C GLY A 92 14.82 -11.72 0.74
N ILE A 93 15.05 -10.51 0.21
CA ILE A 93 14.36 -9.29 0.67
C ILE A 93 12.86 -9.39 0.41
N THR A 94 12.44 -9.78 -0.79
CA THR A 94 11.00 -9.89 -1.09
C THR A 94 10.31 -10.97 -0.27
N ALA A 95 10.96 -12.11 -0.03
CA ALA A 95 10.43 -13.17 0.82
C ALA A 95 10.26 -12.74 2.28
N LEU A 96 11.21 -11.95 2.80
CA LEU A 96 11.12 -11.33 4.12
C LEU A 96 9.91 -10.37 4.18
N VAL A 97 9.75 -9.50 3.18
CA VAL A 97 8.63 -8.56 3.12
C VAL A 97 7.28 -9.28 3.11
N GLU A 98 7.12 -10.35 2.34
CA GLU A 98 5.88 -11.14 2.34
C GLU A 98 5.58 -11.80 3.69
N THR A 99 6.64 -12.25 4.39
CA THR A 99 6.50 -12.82 5.73
C THR A 99 6.00 -11.77 6.72
N GLU A 100 6.53 -10.56 6.65
CA GLU A 100 6.09 -9.45 7.48
C GLU A 100 4.69 -8.95 7.11
N ARG A 101 4.36 -8.82 5.82
CA ARG A 101 3.00 -8.49 5.37
C ARG A 101 1.98 -9.50 5.93
N ALA A 102 2.31 -10.78 5.94
CA ALA A 102 1.46 -11.81 6.52
C ALA A 102 1.36 -11.71 8.05
N SER A 103 2.44 -11.36 8.75
CA SER A 103 2.46 -11.21 10.20
C SER A 103 1.63 -10.00 10.68
N THR A 104 1.65 -8.91 9.93
CA THR A 104 0.87 -7.69 10.19
C THR A 104 -0.55 -7.74 9.63
N GLN A 105 -0.94 -8.85 8.98
CA GLN A 105 -2.22 -9.02 8.29
C GLN A 105 -2.53 -7.91 7.28
N SER A 106 -1.49 -7.31 6.69
CA SER A 106 -1.65 -6.24 5.71
C SER A 106 -2.21 -6.77 4.39
N ALA A 107 -2.98 -5.92 3.71
CA ALA A 107 -3.63 -6.23 2.45
C ALA A 107 -2.65 -6.83 1.43
N LYS A 108 -3.08 -7.88 0.73
CA LYS A 108 -2.27 -8.50 -0.31
C LYS A 108 -2.52 -7.81 -1.64
N HIS A 109 -1.46 -7.21 -2.17
CA HIS A 109 -1.51 -6.55 -3.47
C HIS A 109 -1.93 -7.53 -4.58
N GLY A 110 -2.78 -7.07 -5.50
CA GLY A 110 -3.30 -7.86 -6.61
C GLY A 110 -4.49 -8.77 -6.29
N GLU A 111 -4.83 -9.01 -5.01
CA GLU A 111 -6.13 -9.62 -4.66
C GLU A 111 -7.28 -8.64 -4.91
N TRP A 112 -7.03 -7.36 -4.67
CA TRP A 112 -7.96 -6.28 -4.99
C TRP A 112 -7.62 -5.61 -6.33
N LYS A 113 -8.66 -5.37 -7.14
CA LYS A 113 -8.56 -4.60 -8.38
C LYS A 113 -9.23 -3.24 -8.15
N PRO A 114 -8.53 -2.11 -8.33
CA PRO A 114 -9.07 -0.74 -8.20
C PRO A 114 -9.98 -0.38 -9.38
N TRP A 115 -10.99 -1.21 -9.63
CA TRP A 115 -11.95 -1.02 -10.70
C TRP A 115 -13.31 -0.72 -10.11
N PHE A 116 -13.71 0.54 -10.21
CA PHE A 116 -15.03 1.01 -9.86
C PHE A 116 -15.47 2.06 -10.86
N PRO A 117 -16.78 2.18 -11.13
CA PRO A 117 -17.29 3.21 -12.02
C PRO A 117 -17.14 4.59 -11.37
N VAL A 118 -16.82 5.59 -12.20
CA VAL A 118 -16.85 7.00 -11.83
C VAL A 118 -17.76 7.72 -12.82
N ILE A 119 -18.65 8.57 -12.32
CA ILE A 119 -19.62 9.31 -13.15
C ILE A 119 -19.03 10.68 -13.50
N ASP A 120 -18.93 10.95 -14.80
CA ASP A 120 -18.71 12.30 -15.32
C ASP A 120 -20.06 13.05 -15.33
N PHE A 121 -20.26 13.92 -14.33
CA PHE A 121 -21.52 14.65 -14.15
C PHE A 121 -21.77 15.72 -15.22
N ASP A 122 -20.74 16.21 -15.90
CA ASP A 122 -20.92 17.18 -16.99
C ASP A 122 -21.58 16.55 -18.22
N ARG A 123 -21.49 15.22 -18.35
CA ARG A 123 -22.08 14.44 -19.45
C ARG A 123 -23.29 13.63 -19.03
N CYS A 124 -23.45 13.36 -17.74
CA CYS A 124 -24.55 12.60 -17.20
C CYS A 124 -25.89 13.34 -17.42
N THR A 125 -26.84 12.69 -18.07
CA THR A 125 -28.20 13.24 -18.26
C THR A 125 -29.17 12.80 -17.17
N ASN A 126 -28.68 12.19 -16.08
CA ASN A 126 -29.47 11.65 -14.97
C ASN A 126 -30.56 10.64 -15.42
N CYS A 127 -30.29 9.83 -16.45
CA CYS A 127 -31.29 8.94 -17.10
C CYS A 127 -31.62 7.65 -16.32
N MET A 128 -30.91 7.37 -15.22
CA MET A 128 -31.11 6.21 -14.33
C MET A 128 -30.91 4.82 -14.95
N GLN A 129 -30.31 4.71 -16.13
CA GLN A 129 -30.05 3.40 -16.75
C GLN A 129 -29.02 2.59 -15.96
N CYS A 130 -27.95 3.23 -15.47
CA CYS A 130 -26.95 2.58 -14.64
C CYS A 130 -27.55 1.98 -13.36
N LEU A 131 -28.44 2.71 -12.69
CA LEU A 131 -29.22 2.21 -11.54
C LEU A 131 -30.07 1.01 -11.93
N SER A 132 -30.85 1.13 -13.01
CA SER A 132 -31.82 0.09 -13.41
C SER A 132 -31.17 -1.21 -13.89
N PHE A 133 -29.99 -1.14 -14.50
CA PHE A 133 -29.31 -2.31 -15.06
C PHE A 133 -28.23 -2.90 -14.14
N CYS A 134 -27.85 -2.24 -13.05
CA CYS A 134 -26.84 -2.77 -12.15
C CYS A 134 -27.41 -3.92 -11.31
N LEU A 135 -26.81 -5.10 -11.47
CA LEU A 135 -27.16 -6.29 -10.68
C LEU A 135 -26.48 -6.33 -9.30
N PHE A 136 -25.50 -5.45 -9.09
CA PHE A 136 -24.61 -5.47 -7.92
C PHE A 136 -24.84 -4.29 -6.98
N ASP A 137 -25.94 -3.56 -7.15
CA ASP A 137 -26.32 -2.48 -6.24
C ASP A 137 -25.25 -1.37 -6.13
N VAL A 138 -24.50 -1.12 -7.21
CA VAL A 138 -23.38 -0.16 -7.20
C VAL A 138 -23.87 1.29 -7.17
N TYR A 139 -25.01 1.56 -7.81
CA TYR A 139 -25.55 2.90 -7.98
C TYR A 139 -26.77 3.11 -7.09
N GLY A 140 -26.98 4.35 -6.67
CA GLY A 140 -28.18 4.80 -5.97
C GLY A 140 -28.46 6.26 -6.29
N THR A 141 -29.47 6.85 -5.66
CA THR A 141 -29.77 8.28 -5.80
C THR A 141 -29.60 9.00 -4.47
N ASP A 142 -29.23 10.27 -4.52
CA ASP A 142 -29.26 11.16 -3.35
C ASP A 142 -30.67 11.72 -3.06
N GLU A 143 -30.75 12.66 -2.12
CA GLU A 143 -31.99 13.32 -1.70
C GLU A 143 -32.67 14.11 -2.82
N ASP A 144 -31.90 14.59 -3.80
CA ASP A 144 -32.38 15.35 -4.96
C ASP A 144 -32.70 14.46 -6.17
N GLN A 145 -32.69 13.13 -5.99
CA GLN A 145 -32.86 12.13 -7.05
C GLN A 145 -31.79 12.23 -8.15
N GLN A 146 -30.57 12.66 -7.79
CA GLN A 146 -29.42 12.60 -8.68
C GLN A 146 -28.68 11.27 -8.51
N ILE A 147 -28.32 10.66 -9.63
CA ILE A 147 -27.60 9.39 -9.67
C ILE A 147 -26.21 9.52 -9.06
N GLN A 148 -25.82 8.55 -8.22
CA GLN A 148 -24.49 8.47 -7.63
C GLN A 148 -23.99 7.03 -7.58
N VAL A 149 -22.68 6.86 -7.47
CA VAL A 149 -22.06 5.59 -7.11
C VAL A 149 -22.06 5.52 -5.58
N GLN A 150 -22.76 4.55 -4.99
CA GLN A 150 -22.92 4.42 -3.54
C GLN A 150 -22.20 3.20 -2.97
N ASN A 151 -22.19 2.09 -3.71
CA ASN A 151 -21.50 0.86 -3.30
C ASN A 151 -20.48 0.46 -4.38
N ASN A 152 -19.47 1.32 -4.59
CA ASN A 152 -18.41 1.13 -5.59
C ASN A 152 -17.71 -0.24 -5.45
N ASP A 153 -17.54 -0.73 -4.23
CA ASP A 153 -16.88 -2.00 -3.90
C ASP A 153 -17.64 -3.24 -4.42
N ASN A 154 -18.94 -3.11 -4.68
CA ASN A 154 -19.73 -4.21 -5.22
C ASN A 154 -19.53 -4.40 -6.73
N CYS A 155 -18.81 -3.50 -7.41
CA CYS A 155 -18.62 -3.59 -8.84
C CYS A 155 -17.85 -4.86 -9.20
N LYS A 156 -18.42 -5.67 -10.10
CA LYS A 156 -17.78 -6.89 -10.59
C LYS A 156 -16.48 -6.56 -11.35
N THR A 157 -15.37 -7.22 -10.97
CA THR A 157 -14.01 -6.93 -11.48
C THR A 157 -13.45 -8.00 -12.44
N ASN A 158 -14.32 -8.83 -13.04
CA ASN A 158 -13.98 -9.96 -13.93
C ASN A 158 -14.85 -10.06 -15.19
#